data_AF-A0A4V2MK82-F1
#
_entry.id   AF-A0A4V2MK82-F1
#
_cell.length_a   1.000
_cell.length_b   1.000
_cell.length_c   1.000
_cell.angle_alpha   90.00
_cell.angle_beta   90.00
_cell.angle_gamma   90.00
#
_symmetry.space_group_name_H-M   'P 1'
#
loop_
_entity.id
_entity.type
_entity.pdbx_description
1 polymer ?
#
loop_
_entity_poly.entity_id
_entity_poly.type
_entity_poly.pdbx_seq_one_letter_code
_entity_poly.pdbx_strand_id
1 'polypeptide(L)'
;MASSFLVISYACNAVGFVPHTVFWVDFISRGLGRGITAGTQFWIILGASAALGPVITGFIADRIGFAKSIRISLLVKAVGVVLPLISTATWSLTLSSIFVGSLALGITSLASGRTSELVGHDQQKQVWSIMTIYFSLTHAGTAYLLTFIFSTTHSYLLLFEIGAVTLLIGSVLDYLASRQK
;
A
#
# COMPACT_ATOMS: atom_id res chain seq x y z
N MET A 1 0.12 -13.66 -18.80
CA MET A 1 0.52 -12.24 -18.90
C MET A 1 -0.24 -11.37 -17.90
N ALA A 2 -1.58 -11.26 -17.95
CA ALA A 2 -2.34 -10.40 -17.02
C ALA A 2 -2.17 -10.74 -15.53
N SER A 3 -2.04 -12.03 -15.19
CA SER A 3 -1.76 -12.49 -13.81
C SER A 3 -0.39 -12.07 -13.29
N SER A 4 0.63 -12.05 -14.15
CA SER A 4 2.00 -11.64 -13.78
C SER A 4 2.09 -10.16 -13.41
N PHE A 5 1.39 -9.29 -14.14
CA PHE A 5 1.34 -7.86 -13.83
C PHE A 5 0.59 -7.57 -12.52
N LEU A 6 -0.48 -8.31 -12.24
CA LEU A 6 -1.17 -8.23 -10.96
C LEU A 6 -0.22 -8.58 -9.80
N VAL A 7 0.56 -9.66 -9.91
CA VAL A 7 1.57 -10.05 -8.92
C VAL A 7 2.60 -8.93 -8.72
N ILE A 8 3.12 -8.33 -9.80
CA ILE A 8 4.09 -7.23 -9.72
C ILE A 8 3.49 -6.01 -9.03
N SER A 9 2.29 -5.58 -9.42
CA SER A 9 1.60 -4.44 -8.79
C SER A 9 1.35 -4.68 -7.29
N TYR A 10 1.08 -5.93 -6.92
CA TYR A 10 0.84 -6.35 -5.55
C TYR A 10 2.14 -6.40 -4.74
N ALA A 11 3.25 -6.79 -5.36
CA ALA A 11 4.59 -6.66 -4.78
C ALA A 11 4.98 -5.18 -4.59
N CYS A 12 4.71 -4.30 -5.55
CA CYS A 12 4.92 -2.87 -5.39
C CYS A 12 4.08 -2.28 -4.24
N ASN A 13 2.84 -2.76 -4.07
CA ASN A 13 2.00 -2.42 -2.92
C ASN A 13 2.64 -2.84 -1.59
N ALA A 14 3.22 -4.04 -1.52
CA ALA A 14 3.95 -4.50 -0.32
C ALA A 14 5.09 -3.55 0.02
N VAL A 15 5.95 -3.22 -0.95
CA VAL A 15 7.09 -2.31 -0.75
C VAL A 15 6.60 -0.94 -0.25
N GLY A 16 5.65 -0.36 -0.97
CA GLY A 16 5.11 0.96 -0.70
C GLY A 16 4.38 1.12 0.63
N PHE A 17 3.97 0.00 1.23
CA PHE A 17 3.27 0.01 2.51
C PHE A 17 4.21 0.01 3.72
N VAL A 18 5.46 -0.43 3.53
CA VAL A 18 6.44 -0.57 4.63
C VAL A 18 6.69 0.71 5.42
N PRO A 19 6.84 1.91 4.80
CA PRO A 19 7.02 3.15 5.56
C PRO A 19 5.90 3.36 6.59
N HIS A 20 4.68 3.01 6.21
CA HIS A 20 3.51 3.18 7.05
C HIS A 20 3.30 2.06 8.05
N THR A 21 3.80 0.84 7.81
CA THR A 21 3.64 -0.28 8.77
C THR A 21 4.76 -0.38 9.79
N VAL A 22 5.99 0.00 9.42
CA VAL A 22 7.19 -0.19 10.25
C VAL A 22 7.64 1.13 10.87
N PHE A 23 7.61 2.23 10.11
CA PHE A 23 8.24 3.49 10.50
C PHE A 23 7.26 4.59 10.87
N TRP A 24 5.94 4.42 10.66
CA TRP A 24 4.98 5.51 10.85
C TRP A 24 4.93 6.07 12.26
N VAL A 25 4.69 5.19 13.24
CA VAL A 25 4.65 5.57 14.66
C VAL A 25 6.00 6.11 15.10
N ASP A 26 7.08 5.51 14.59
CA ASP A 26 8.44 5.90 14.90
C ASP A 26 8.78 7.31 14.41
N PHE A 27 8.48 7.58 13.14
CA PHE A 27 8.61 8.88 12.50
C PHE A 27 7.86 9.96 13.27
N ILE A 28 6.61 9.70 13.65
CA ILE A 28 5.81 10.71 14.36
C ILE A 28 6.31 10.91 15.80
N SER A 29 6.61 9.82 16.50
CA SER A 29 6.99 9.87 17.91
C SER A 29 8.41 10.41 18.12
N ARG A 30 9.39 9.84 17.42
CA ARG A 30 10.81 10.17 17.54
C ARG A 30 11.25 11.14 16.45
N GLY A 31 10.94 10.87 15.18
CA GLY A 31 11.37 11.72 14.06
C GLY A 31 10.84 13.17 14.12
N LEU A 32 9.58 13.35 14.51
CA LEU A 32 8.94 14.66 14.68
C LEU A 32 8.91 15.15 16.13
N GLY A 33 9.40 14.34 17.08
CA GLY A 33 9.40 14.67 18.52
C GLY A 33 8.01 14.83 19.14
N ARG A 34 6.94 14.28 18.55
CA ARG A 34 5.57 14.42 19.07
C ARG A 34 5.20 13.42 20.17
N GLY A 35 6.12 12.51 20.50
CA GLY A 35 5.92 11.50 21.53
C GLY A 35 5.06 10.31 21.07
N ILE A 36 5.10 9.24 21.86
CA ILE A 36 4.48 7.97 21.51
C ILE A 36 2.95 8.06 21.39
N THR A 37 2.30 8.84 22.25
CA THR A 37 0.85 9.02 22.25
C THR A 37 0.35 9.55 20.90
N ALA A 38 1.03 10.56 20.34
CA ALA A 38 0.68 11.11 19.03
C ALA A 38 0.87 10.07 17.92
N GLY A 39 2.00 9.35 17.92
CA GLY A 39 2.25 8.28 16.95
C GLY A 39 1.17 7.19 16.98
N THR A 40 0.76 6.76 18.17
CA THR A 40 -0.30 5.77 18.36
C THR A 40 -1.67 6.27 17.90
N GLN A 41 -2.00 7.56 18.08
CA GLN A 41 -3.25 8.13 17.58
C GLN A 41 -3.38 8.00 16.06
N PHE A 42 -2.32 8.33 15.32
CA PHE A 42 -2.32 8.16 13.86
C PHE A 42 -2.33 6.69 13.43
N TRP A 43 -1.72 5.80 14.22
CA TRP A 43 -1.83 4.35 14.00
C TRP A 43 -3.26 3.83 14.17
N ILE A 44 -3.99 4.33 15.17
CA ILE A 44 -5.41 4.00 15.35
C ILE A 44 -6.24 4.48 14.15
N ILE A 45 -6.00 5.70 13.66
CA ILE A 45 -6.69 6.21 12.46
C ILE A 45 -6.40 5.32 11.24
N LEU A 46 -5.13 4.92 11.07
CA LEU A 46 -4.72 4.02 10.01
C LEU A 46 -5.45 2.67 10.11
N GLY A 47 -5.48 2.07 11.30
CA GLY A 47 -6.17 0.79 11.56
C GLY A 47 -7.68 0.87 11.36
N ALA A 48 -8.33 1.93 11.84
CA ALA A 48 -9.77 2.15 11.65
C ALA A 48 -10.12 2.32 10.17
N SER A 49 -9.30 3.07 9.43
CA SER A 49 -9.47 3.25 7.99
C SER A 49 -9.29 1.93 7.24
N ALA A 50 -8.35 1.07 7.67
CA ALA A 50 -8.12 -0.24 7.08
C ALA A 50 -9.33 -1.17 7.19
N ALA A 51 -10.11 -1.10 8.26
CA ALA A 51 -11.34 -1.87 8.41
C ALA A 51 -12.42 -1.48 7.37
N LEU A 52 -12.52 -0.18 7.05
CA LEU A 52 -13.49 0.34 6.09
C LEU A 52 -13.03 0.16 4.62
N GLY A 53 -11.73 0.05 4.41
CA GLY A 53 -11.07 -0.06 3.12
C GLY A 53 -11.73 -1.04 2.13
N PRO A 54 -11.83 -2.34 2.46
CA PRO A 54 -12.40 -3.36 1.58
C PRO A 54 -13.80 -3.02 1.05
N VAL A 55 -14.67 -2.51 1.92
CA VAL A 55 -16.07 -2.18 1.56
C VAL A 55 -16.08 -1.04 0.54
N ILE A 56 -15.31 0.02 0.79
CA ILE A 56 -15.22 1.18 -0.10
C ILE A 56 -14.63 0.76 -1.45
N THR A 57 -13.52 0.03 -1.44
CA THR A 57 -12.84 -0.37 -2.68
C THR A 57 -13.65 -1.39 -3.48
N GLY A 58 -14.35 -2.31 -2.83
CA GLY A 58 -15.24 -3.27 -3.48
C GLY A 58 -16.38 -2.57 -4.20
N PHE A 59 -17.07 -1.66 -3.51
CA PHE A 59 -18.13 -0.85 -4.11
C PHE A 59 -17.67 -0.03 -5.32
N ILE A 60 -16.45 0.54 -5.26
CA ILE A 60 -15.86 1.24 -6.40
C ILE A 60 -15.57 0.26 -7.54
N ALA A 61 -15.01 -0.91 -7.25
CA ALA A 61 -14.72 -1.95 -8.24
C ALA A 61 -15.96 -2.47 -8.97
N ASP A 62 -17.09 -2.62 -8.28
CA ASP A 62 -18.35 -3.01 -8.91
C ASP A 62 -18.81 -2.00 -9.98
N ARG A 63 -18.39 -0.74 -9.87
CA ARG A 63 -18.77 0.33 -10.81
C ARG A 63 -17.78 0.54 -11.95
N ILE A 64 -16.48 0.40 -11.69
CA ILE A 64 -15.43 0.76 -12.66
C ILE A 64 -14.50 -0.41 -13.05
N GLY A 65 -14.73 -1.58 -12.49
CA GLY A 65 -13.95 -2.80 -12.67
C GLY A 65 -12.72 -2.89 -11.75
N PHE A 66 -12.35 -4.12 -11.36
CA PHE A 66 -11.25 -4.38 -10.42
C PHE A 66 -9.90 -3.85 -10.90
N ALA A 67 -9.57 -4.03 -12.19
CA ALA A 67 -8.28 -3.57 -12.72
C ALA A 67 -8.08 -2.06 -12.55
N LYS A 68 -9.10 -1.27 -12.90
CA LYS A 68 -9.04 0.20 -12.78
C LYS A 68 -9.02 0.62 -11.31
N SER A 69 -9.78 -0.06 -10.44
CA SER A 69 -9.76 0.20 -9.00
C SER A 69 -8.40 -0.06 -8.36
N ILE A 70 -7.69 -1.13 -8.73
CA ILE A 70 -6.34 -1.42 -8.23
C ILE A 70 -5.39 -0.29 -8.59
N ARG A 71 -5.39 0.15 -9.86
CA ARG A 71 -4.55 1.26 -10.32
C ARG A 71 -4.79 2.54 -9.55
N ILE A 72 -6.06 2.96 -9.44
CA ILE A 72 -6.42 4.18 -8.73
C ILE A 72 -6.03 4.06 -7.25
N SER A 73 -6.22 2.89 -6.66
CA SER A 73 -5.81 2.62 -5.28
C SER A 73 -4.29 2.77 -5.12
N LEU A 74 -3.47 2.23 -6.01
CA LEU A 74 -2.01 2.40 -5.94
C LEU A 74 -1.61 3.88 -6.03
N LEU A 75 -2.26 4.68 -6.90
CA LEU A 75 -2.03 6.13 -6.98
C LEU A 75 -2.45 6.85 -5.71
N VAL A 76 -3.64 6.59 -5.18
CA VAL A 76 -4.13 7.21 -3.94
C VAL A 76 -3.24 6.82 -2.76
N LYS A 77 -2.78 5.57 -2.71
CA LYS A 77 -1.82 5.12 -1.69
C LYS A 77 -0.49 5.85 -1.83
N ALA A 78 0.01 6.03 -3.06
CA ALA A 78 1.23 6.80 -3.31
C ALA A 78 1.09 8.25 -2.81
N VAL A 79 -0.05 8.91 -3.09
CA VAL A 79 -0.35 10.24 -2.54
C VAL A 79 -0.34 10.22 -1.02
N GLY A 80 -0.97 9.22 -0.40
CA GLY A 80 -0.94 9.01 1.04
C GLY A 80 0.49 8.90 1.60
N VAL A 81 1.38 8.18 0.91
CA VAL A 81 2.79 8.01 1.29
C VAL A 81 3.61 9.29 1.09
N VAL A 82 3.28 10.13 0.10
CA VAL A 82 3.97 11.40 -0.18
C VAL A 82 3.57 12.52 0.79
N LEU A 83 2.34 12.52 1.31
CA LEU A 83 1.82 13.58 2.17
C LEU A 83 2.78 14.04 3.31
N PRO A 84 3.43 13.13 4.06
CA PRO A 84 4.40 13.50 5.11
C PRO A 84 5.64 14.22 4.60
N LEU A 85 6.00 14.03 3.32
CA LEU A 85 7.11 14.74 2.65
C LEU A 85 6.73 16.20 2.34
N ILE A 86 5.44 16.47 2.10
CA ILE A 86 4.93 17.80 1.78
C ILE A 86 4.68 18.60 3.06
N SER A 87 4.07 17.97 4.06
CA SER A 87 3.71 18.62 5.31
C SER A 87 3.65 17.61 6.45
N THR A 88 4.21 18.01 7.59
CA THR A 88 4.14 17.25 8.85
C THR A 88 3.01 17.74 9.75
N ALA A 89 2.15 18.66 9.29
CA ALA A 89 0.99 19.12 10.04
C ALA A 89 -0.02 17.99 10.30
N THR A 90 -0.82 18.11 11.36
CA THR A 90 -1.80 17.08 11.78
C THR A 90 -2.74 16.66 10.65
N TRP A 91 -3.23 17.60 9.83
CA TRP A 91 -4.11 17.28 8.70
C TRP A 91 -3.43 16.34 7.68
N SER A 92 -2.14 16.54 7.42
CA SER A 92 -1.38 15.76 6.45
C SER A 92 -1.15 14.34 6.96
N LEU A 93 -0.74 14.21 8.22
CA LEU A 93 -0.57 12.91 8.88
C LEU A 93 -1.90 12.14 9.00
N THR A 94 -3.01 12.83 9.26
CA THR A 94 -4.35 12.23 9.28
C THR A 94 -4.73 11.70 7.90
N LEU A 95 -4.62 12.52 6.85
CA LEU A 95 -4.95 12.09 5.47
C LEU A 95 -4.04 10.95 5.01
N SER A 96 -2.75 11.03 5.31
CA SER A 96 -1.77 9.97 5.04
C SER A 96 -2.20 8.65 5.71
N SER A 97 -2.59 8.70 6.98
CA SER A 97 -3.08 7.54 7.73
C SER A 97 -4.38 6.96 7.12
N ILE A 98 -5.31 7.83 6.70
CA ILE A 98 -6.59 7.39 6.10
C ILE A 98 -6.35 6.74 4.74
N PHE A 99 -5.60 7.38 3.85
CA PHE A 99 -5.36 6.87 2.49
C PHE A 99 -4.57 5.57 2.53
N VAL A 100 -3.47 5.53 3.27
CA VAL A 100 -2.65 4.32 3.34
C VAL A 100 -3.35 3.21 4.13
N GLY A 101 -4.06 3.57 5.20
CA GLY A 101 -4.84 2.64 6.02
C GLY A 101 -5.97 1.99 5.23
N SER A 102 -6.87 2.77 4.63
CA SER A 102 -7.98 2.22 3.81
C SER A 102 -7.49 1.29 2.69
N LEU A 103 -6.30 1.55 2.15
CA LEU A 103 -5.73 0.75 1.07
C LEU A 103 -4.79 -0.37 1.57
N ALA A 104 -4.67 -0.56 2.89
CA ALA A 104 -3.97 -1.70 3.48
C ALA A 104 -4.69 -3.01 3.17
N LEU A 105 -5.99 -3.07 3.51
CA LEU A 105 -6.85 -4.23 3.22
C LEU A 105 -7.67 -4.03 1.94
N GLY A 106 -7.91 -2.80 1.51
CA GLY A 106 -8.67 -2.50 0.29
C GLY A 106 -8.03 -3.11 -0.96
N ILE A 107 -6.72 -2.93 -1.16
CA ILE A 107 -6.01 -3.50 -2.32
C ILE A 107 -5.99 -5.03 -2.26
N THR A 108 -5.88 -5.64 -1.08
CA THR A 108 -5.96 -7.10 -0.90
C THR A 108 -7.32 -7.66 -1.31
N SER A 109 -8.41 -6.96 -0.93
CA SER A 109 -9.77 -7.31 -1.35
C SER A 109 -9.94 -7.18 -2.87
N LEU A 110 -9.46 -6.07 -3.45
CA LEU A 110 -9.47 -5.87 -4.90
C LEU A 110 -8.65 -6.94 -5.64
N ALA A 111 -7.50 -7.33 -5.12
CA ALA A 111 -6.66 -8.37 -5.71
C ALA A 111 -7.35 -9.74 -5.70
N SER A 112 -8.09 -10.06 -4.63
CA SER A 112 -8.90 -11.27 -4.56
C SER A 112 -9.98 -11.29 -5.64
N GLY A 113 -10.75 -10.21 -5.76
CA GLY A 113 -11.79 -10.08 -6.79
C GLY A 113 -11.20 -10.07 -8.21
N ARG A 114 -10.05 -9.41 -8.42
CA ARG A 114 -9.36 -9.44 -9.70
C ARG A 114 -8.85 -10.84 -10.05
N THR A 115 -8.44 -11.63 -9.06
CA THR A 115 -8.03 -13.01 -9.26
C THR A 115 -9.22 -13.85 -9.74
N SER A 116 -10.42 -13.69 -9.16
CA SER A 116 -11.62 -14.38 -9.66
C SER A 116 -11.99 -14.04 -11.10
N GLU A 117 -11.66 -12.85 -11.60
CA GLU A 117 -11.89 -12.49 -13.01
C GLU A 117 -10.86 -13.10 -13.96
N LEU A 118 -9.67 -13.45 -13.48
CA LEU A 118 -8.54 -13.88 -14.30
C LEU A 118 -8.35 -15.40 -14.34
N VAL A 119 -8.84 -16.13 -13.35
CA VAL A 119 -8.70 -17.59 -13.25
C VAL A 119 -10.04 -18.27 -12.95
N GLY A 120 -10.16 -19.55 -13.31
CA GLY A 120 -11.35 -20.34 -12.99
C GLY A 120 -11.55 -20.50 -11.48
N HIS A 121 -12.80 -20.76 -11.06
CA HIS A 121 -13.19 -20.82 -9.66
C HIS A 121 -12.32 -21.79 -8.82
N ASP A 122 -11.97 -22.94 -9.39
CA ASP A 122 -11.15 -23.97 -8.73
C ASP A 122 -9.71 -23.49 -8.42
N GLN A 123 -9.19 -22.54 -9.21
CA GLN A 123 -7.81 -22.05 -9.08
C GLN A 123 -7.71 -20.73 -8.30
N GLN A 124 -8.82 -20.03 -8.07
CA GLN A 124 -8.84 -18.73 -7.41
C GLN A 124 -8.16 -18.76 -6.04
N LYS A 125 -8.52 -19.73 -5.19
CA LYS A 125 -7.96 -19.87 -3.84
C LYS A 125 -6.45 -20.06 -3.88
N GLN A 126 -5.96 -20.91 -4.79
CA GLN A 126 -4.54 -21.21 -4.92
C GLN A 126 -3.75 -19.98 -5.39
N VAL A 127 -4.22 -19.31 -6.44
CA VAL A 127 -3.55 -18.15 -7.02
C VAL A 127 -3.52 -16.98 -6.04
N TRP A 128 -4.65 -16.70 -5.38
CA TRP A 128 -4.70 -15.64 -4.36
C TRP A 128 -3.82 -15.95 -3.14
N SER A 129 -3.72 -17.22 -2.72
CA SER A 129 -2.80 -17.64 -1.65
C SER A 129 -1.34 -17.41 -2.06
N ILE A 130 -0.96 -17.78 -3.28
CA ILE A 130 0.39 -17.55 -3.81
C ILE A 130 0.71 -16.05 -3.85
N MET A 131 -0.23 -15.20 -4.31
CA MET A 131 -0.07 -13.75 -4.29
C MET A 131 0.15 -13.20 -2.88
N THR A 132 -0.57 -13.74 -1.89
CA THR A 132 -0.43 -13.35 -0.49
C THR A 132 0.95 -13.74 0.07
N ILE A 133 1.47 -14.91 -0.30
CA ILE A 133 2.84 -15.33 0.04
C ILE A 133 3.86 -14.35 -0.55
N TYR A 134 3.75 -14.02 -1.84
CA TYR A 134 4.64 -13.05 -2.48
C TYR A 134 4.58 -11.67 -1.81
N PHE A 135 3.38 -11.20 -1.47
CA PHE A 135 3.20 -9.95 -0.73
C PHE A 135 3.94 -10.00 0.61
N SER A 136 3.72 -11.03 1.41
CA SER A 136 4.33 -11.15 2.74
C SER A 136 5.86 -11.25 2.66
N LEU A 137 6.41 -12.03 1.72
CA LEU A 137 7.86 -12.12 1.52
C LEU A 137 8.45 -10.78 1.06
N THR A 138 7.79 -10.10 0.12
CA THR A 138 8.23 -8.79 -0.38
C THR A 138 8.17 -7.74 0.72
N HIS A 139 7.09 -7.71 1.51
CA HIS A 139 6.90 -6.79 2.62
C HIS A 139 7.96 -7.01 3.70
N ALA A 140 8.18 -8.26 4.11
CA ALA A 140 9.21 -8.62 5.09
C ALA A 140 10.62 -8.26 4.60
N GLY A 141 10.98 -8.65 3.37
CA GLY A 141 12.28 -8.32 2.78
C GLY A 141 12.50 -6.81 2.68
N THR A 142 11.47 -6.07 2.29
CA THR A 142 11.52 -4.60 2.23
C THR A 142 11.62 -3.99 3.62
N ALA A 143 10.92 -4.51 4.63
CA ALA A 143 11.03 -4.04 6.01
C ALA A 143 12.47 -4.14 6.53
N TYR A 144 13.14 -5.27 6.30
CA TYR A 144 14.56 -5.42 6.63
C TYR A 144 15.45 -4.46 5.83
N LEU A 145 15.23 -4.34 4.52
CA LEU A 145 16.01 -3.44 3.66
C LEU A 145 15.86 -1.97 4.08
N LEU A 146 14.64 -1.50 4.29
CA LEU A 146 14.37 -0.14 4.74
C LEU A 146 14.89 0.11 6.15
N THR A 147 14.89 -0.90 7.03
CA THR A 147 15.51 -0.79 8.36
C THR A 147 17.02 -0.60 8.25
N PHE A 148 17.68 -1.33 7.35
CA PHE A 148 19.11 -1.15 7.06
C PHE A 148 19.43 0.20 6.43
N ILE A 149 18.60 0.66 5.48
CA ILE A 149 18.74 2.00 4.90
C ILE A 149 18.56 3.06 5.98
N PHE A 150 17.59 2.89 6.88
CA PHE A 150 17.36 3.82 7.98
C PHE A 150 18.53 3.82 8.99
N SER A 151 19.09 2.67 9.35
CA SER A 151 20.20 2.61 10.31
C SER A 151 21.49 3.28 9.79
N THR A 152 21.64 3.37 8.47
CA THR A 152 22.79 4.04 7.85
C THR A 152 22.52 5.51 7.57
N THR A 153 21.33 5.85 7.04
CA THR A 153 21.01 7.21 6.59
C THR A 153 20.28 8.07 7.61
N HIS A 154 19.63 7.47 8.60
CA HIS A 154 18.75 8.12 9.59
C HIS A 154 17.63 8.98 8.97
N SER A 155 17.30 8.76 7.69
CA SER A 155 16.35 9.57 6.96
C SER A 155 15.00 8.88 6.81
N TYR A 156 13.99 9.37 7.51
CA TYR A 156 12.59 8.94 7.30
C TYR A 156 12.07 9.33 5.92
N LEU A 157 12.46 10.51 5.42
CA LEU A 157 12.01 11.02 4.12
C LEU A 157 12.38 10.05 3.00
N LEU A 158 13.59 9.53 3.02
CA LEU A 158 14.06 8.55 2.04
C LEU A 158 13.19 7.28 2.02
N LEU A 159 12.71 6.82 3.19
CA LEU A 159 11.84 5.65 3.28
C LEU A 159 10.49 5.92 2.62
N PHE A 160 9.90 7.08 2.88
CA PHE A 160 8.64 7.50 2.25
C PHE A 160 8.81 7.70 0.74
N GLU A 161 9.93 8.27 0.27
CA GLU A 161 10.23 8.44 -1.15
C GLU A 161 10.32 7.09 -1.87
N ILE A 162 11.09 6.14 -1.33
CA ILE A 162 11.20 4.78 -1.89
C ILE A 162 9.81 4.13 -1.97
N GLY A 163 9.01 4.26 -0.92
CA GLY A 163 7.66 3.71 -0.89
C GLY A 163 6.75 4.34 -1.95
N ALA A 164 6.74 5.67 -2.03
CA ALA A 164 5.93 6.41 -2.99
C ALA A 164 6.30 6.11 -4.44
N VAL A 165 7.60 6.17 -4.77
CA VAL A 165 8.11 5.87 -6.11
C VAL A 165 7.74 4.44 -6.51
N THR A 166 7.87 3.48 -5.60
CA THR A 166 7.51 2.09 -5.88
C THR A 166 6.00 1.91 -6.15
N LEU A 167 5.14 2.62 -5.42
CA LEU A 167 3.69 2.60 -5.67
C LEU A 167 3.33 3.22 -7.03
N LEU A 168 3.99 4.32 -7.40
CA LEU A 168 3.81 4.94 -8.72
C LEU A 168 4.24 3.98 -9.84
N ILE A 169 5.39 3.33 -9.70
CA ILE A 169 5.85 2.29 -10.63
C ILE A 169 4.80 1.17 -10.72
N GLY A 170 4.31 0.67 -9.59
CA GLY A 170 3.27 -0.36 -9.56
C GLY A 170 2.00 0.05 -10.30
N SER A 171 1.55 1.29 -10.12
CA SER A 171 0.39 1.83 -10.84
C SER A 171 0.63 1.95 -12.34
N VAL A 172 1.82 2.39 -12.77
CA VAL A 172 2.18 2.52 -14.18
C VAL A 172 2.27 1.14 -14.84
N LEU A 173 2.86 0.15 -14.16
CA LEU A 173 2.96 -1.21 -14.66
C LEU A 173 1.57 -1.86 -14.83
N ASP A 174 0.67 -1.68 -13.87
CA ASP A 174 -0.72 -2.13 -14.02
C ASP A 174 -1.42 -1.44 -15.20
N TYR A 175 -1.15 -0.15 -15.41
CA TYR A 175 -1.67 0.58 -16.56
C TYR A 175 -1.19 0.01 -17.90
N LEU A 176 0.11 -0.17 -18.06
CA LEU A 176 0.71 -0.69 -19.28
C LEU A 176 0.20 -2.11 -19.58
N ALA A 177 0.05 -2.95 -18.55
CA ALA A 177 -0.52 -4.29 -18.66
C ALA A 177 -1.94 -4.29 -19.22
N SER A 178 -2.76 -3.32 -18.83
CA SER A 178 -4.15 -3.22 -19.30
C SER A 178 -4.30 -2.79 -20.76
N ARG A 179 -3.24 -2.22 -21.36
CA ARG A 179 -3.21 -1.79 -22.78
C ARG A 179 -2.73 -2.88 -23.75
N GLN A 180 -2.14 -3.96 -23.26
CA GLN A 180 -1.63 -5.07 -24.09
C GLN A 180 -2.67 -6.17 -24.34
N LYS A 181 -3.96 -5.87 -24.14
CA LYS A 181 -5.08 -6.71 -24.58
C LYS A 181 -5.48 -6.32 -26.00
#